data_AF-A0A934ZI80-F1
#
_entry.id   AF-A0A934ZI80-F1
#
_cell.length_a   1.000
_cell.length_b   1.000
_cell.length_c   1.000
_cell.angle_alpha   90.00
_cell.angle_beta   90.00
_cell.angle_gamma   90.00
#
_symmetry.space_group_name_H-M   'P 1'
#
loop_
_entity.id
_entity.type
_entity.pdbx_description
1 polymer ?
#
loop_
_entity_poly.entity_id
_entity_poly.type
_entity_poly.pdbx_seq_one_letter_code
_entity_poly.pdbx_strand_id
1 'polypeptide(L)'
;MSTKVRIASAEGYSGPALQRLEDAVEQFEQALNSRSLAEKVLAYRAPTKPRFLRPGGLTNVEVLRALRAGEATRRAGRHRVIDLRLVLERGGGDGVIGFRRGERVHTYAKYFNAHDAPCMAGHLAHEYAHLAGFRHSVEPKPGRAHTVPYALGELVYDVCVEHGAERCSCEVKEKHGWRFGARRLLKLIFG
;
A
#
# COMPACT_ATOMS: atom_id res chain seq x y z
N MET A 1 -15.38 -14.44 -4.58
CA MET A 1 -15.93 -13.30 -3.81
C MET A 1 -14.87 -12.23 -3.71
N SER A 2 -15.11 -11.05 -4.28
CA SER A 2 -14.20 -9.90 -4.28
C SER A 2 -14.41 -8.99 -3.07
N THR A 3 -13.36 -8.27 -2.68
CA THR A 3 -13.36 -7.19 -1.71
C THR A 3 -13.53 -5.87 -2.46
N LYS A 4 -14.53 -5.06 -2.12
CA LYS A 4 -14.73 -3.72 -2.70
C LYS A 4 -13.89 -2.70 -1.93
N VAL A 5 -13.26 -1.75 -2.61
CA VAL A 5 -12.62 -0.58 -2.01
C VAL A 5 -13.39 0.64 -2.47
N ARG A 6 -13.78 1.51 -1.54
CA ARG A 6 -14.48 2.75 -1.88
C ARG A 6 -13.96 3.93 -1.08
N ILE A 7 -14.09 5.11 -1.67
CA ILE A 7 -13.84 6.37 -1.00
C ILE A 7 -15.09 6.70 -0.17
N ALA A 8 -14.97 6.59 1.15
CA ALA A 8 -16.01 7.02 2.07
C ALA A 8 -16.00 8.55 2.28
N SER A 9 -14.83 9.18 2.17
CA SER A 9 -14.65 10.63 2.15
C SER A 9 -13.30 10.99 1.51
N ALA A 10 -13.22 12.12 0.80
CA ALA A 10 -11.98 12.64 0.20
C ALA A 10 -11.81 14.15 0.46
N GLU A 11 -11.43 14.50 1.69
CA GLU A 11 -11.23 15.90 2.08
C GLU A 11 -9.98 16.49 1.41
N GLY A 12 -10.10 17.68 0.81
CA GLY A 12 -8.99 18.36 0.15
C GLY A 12 -8.67 17.88 -1.27
N TYR A 13 -9.31 16.81 -1.75
CA TYR A 13 -9.22 16.37 -3.15
C TYR A 13 -10.35 16.99 -3.98
N SER A 14 -10.03 17.55 -5.14
CA SER A 14 -11.02 18.12 -6.07
C SER A 14 -10.53 18.07 -7.51
N GLY A 15 -11.48 18.12 -8.46
CA GLY A 15 -11.18 18.15 -9.90
C GLY A 15 -10.22 17.02 -10.33
N PRO A 16 -9.13 17.32 -11.06
CA PRO A 16 -8.17 16.31 -11.49
C PRO A 16 -7.50 15.53 -10.36
N ALA A 17 -7.38 16.11 -9.16
CA ALA A 17 -6.82 15.41 -8.00
C ALA A 17 -7.79 14.34 -7.47
N LEU A 18 -9.10 14.59 -7.52
CA LEU A 18 -10.09 13.58 -7.13
C LEU A 18 -10.10 12.42 -8.13
N GLN A 19 -10.05 12.69 -9.43
CA GLN A 19 -9.99 11.65 -10.45
C GLN A 19 -8.78 10.72 -10.26
N ARG A 20 -7.58 11.30 -10.07
CA ARG A 20 -6.36 10.51 -9.81
C ARG A 20 -6.44 9.68 -8.53
N LEU A 21 -7.16 10.17 -7.52
CA LEU A 21 -7.42 9.42 -6.30
C LEU A 21 -8.36 8.23 -6.55
N GLU A 22 -9.40 8.44 -7.34
CA GLU A 22 -10.34 7.39 -7.77
C GLU A 22 -9.62 6.31 -8.57
N ASP A 23 -8.76 6.68 -9.52
CA ASP A 23 -7.95 5.76 -10.30
C ASP A 23 -7.03 4.91 -9.38
N ALA A 24 -6.41 5.54 -8.38
CA ALA A 24 -5.56 4.84 -7.41
C ALA A 24 -6.37 3.85 -6.53
N VAL A 25 -7.59 4.22 -6.13
CA VAL A 25 -8.49 3.35 -5.36
C VAL A 25 -8.97 2.17 -6.20
N GLU A 26 -9.30 2.40 -7.46
CA GLU A 26 -9.67 1.34 -8.40
C GLU A 26 -8.51 0.36 -8.58
N GLN A 27 -7.30 0.86 -8.84
CA GLN A 27 -6.12 0.01 -8.97
C GLN A 27 -5.82 -0.78 -7.70
N PHE A 28 -5.97 -0.17 -6.52
CA PHE A 28 -5.84 -0.88 -5.26
C PHE A 28 -6.89 -2.01 -5.14
N GLU A 29 -8.15 -1.77 -5.48
CA GLU A 29 -9.19 -2.80 -5.50
C GLU A 29 -8.84 -3.94 -6.45
N GLN A 30 -8.45 -3.63 -7.68
CA GLN A 30 -8.09 -4.61 -8.70
C GLN A 30 -6.89 -5.47 -8.22
N ALA A 31 -5.84 -4.83 -7.71
CA ALA A 31 -4.67 -5.50 -7.16
C ALA A 31 -5.04 -6.39 -5.97
N LEU A 32 -5.83 -5.89 -5.02
CA LEU A 32 -6.25 -6.62 -3.82
C LEU A 32 -7.00 -7.92 -4.16
N ASN A 33 -7.81 -7.89 -5.22
CA ASN A 33 -8.58 -9.03 -5.70
C ASN A 33 -7.84 -9.92 -6.69
N SER A 34 -6.69 -9.48 -7.19
CA SER A 34 -5.93 -10.22 -8.20
C SER A 34 -5.39 -11.55 -7.67
N ARG A 35 -5.16 -12.46 -8.62
CA ARG A 35 -4.39 -13.68 -8.37
C ARG A 35 -2.91 -13.38 -8.12
N SER A 36 -2.32 -12.43 -8.88
CA SER A 36 -0.91 -12.04 -8.76
C SER A 36 -0.58 -11.59 -7.33
N LEU A 37 -1.39 -10.70 -6.74
CA LEU A 37 -1.16 -10.28 -5.35
C LEU A 37 -1.29 -11.45 -4.37
N ALA A 38 -2.30 -12.31 -4.53
CA ALA A 38 -2.49 -13.45 -3.64
C ALA A 38 -1.27 -14.37 -3.66
N GLU A 39 -0.75 -14.71 -4.84
CA GLU A 39 0.44 -15.55 -5.00
C GLU A 39 1.66 -14.89 -4.36
N LYS A 40 1.90 -13.60 -4.60
CA LYS A 40 3.01 -12.85 -4.01
C LYS A 40 2.93 -12.78 -2.49
N VAL A 41 1.75 -12.56 -1.91
CA VAL A 41 1.54 -12.53 -0.45
C VAL A 41 1.78 -13.91 0.16
N LEU A 42 1.26 -14.97 -0.44
CA LEU A 42 1.44 -16.34 0.04
C LEU A 42 2.90 -16.79 -0.04
N ALA A 43 3.57 -16.45 -1.14
CA ALA A 43 4.97 -16.76 -1.38
C ALA A 43 5.94 -15.83 -0.62
N TYR A 44 5.46 -14.79 0.06
CA TYR A 44 6.33 -13.79 0.70
C TYR A 44 7.30 -14.43 1.70
N ARG A 45 8.58 -14.06 1.59
CA ARG A 45 9.68 -14.48 2.49
C ARG A 45 10.45 -13.23 2.91
N ALA A 46 10.51 -12.97 4.22
CA ALA A 46 11.46 -12.01 4.76
C ALA A 46 12.86 -12.64 4.81
N PRO A 47 13.95 -11.85 4.85
CA PRO A 47 15.33 -12.38 4.83
C PRO A 47 15.62 -13.42 5.91
N THR A 48 14.98 -13.29 7.08
CA THR A 48 15.21 -14.17 8.24
C THR A 48 14.02 -15.07 8.57
N LYS A 49 12.89 -14.95 7.87
CA LYS A 49 11.65 -15.69 8.20
C LYS A 49 10.85 -16.04 6.95
N PRO A 50 10.21 -17.23 6.89
CA PRO A 50 9.41 -17.64 5.74
C PRO A 50 8.02 -16.97 5.68
N ARG A 51 7.91 -15.73 6.17
CA ARG A 51 6.68 -14.94 6.29
C ARG A 51 7.03 -13.47 6.49
N PHE A 52 6.02 -12.60 6.47
CA PHE A 52 6.17 -11.21 6.87
C PHE A 52 6.79 -11.08 8.28
N LEU A 53 7.54 -10.01 8.51
CA LEU A 53 7.97 -9.63 9.84
C LEU A 53 6.82 -8.95 10.59
N ARG A 54 6.69 -9.25 11.89
CA ARG A 54 5.64 -8.72 12.78
C ARG A 54 4.21 -8.91 12.24
N PRO A 55 3.79 -10.11 11.79
CA PRO A 55 2.45 -10.33 11.25
C PRO A 55 1.36 -10.40 12.34
N GLY A 56 1.67 -10.07 13.60
CA GLY A 56 0.74 -10.28 14.73
C GLY A 56 0.50 -11.76 15.06
N GLY A 57 1.47 -12.63 14.78
CA GLY A 57 1.33 -14.08 14.94
C GLY A 57 0.74 -14.79 13.72
N LEU A 58 0.18 -14.05 12.77
CA LEU A 58 -0.49 -14.62 11.60
C LEU A 58 0.48 -15.26 10.59
N THR A 59 -0.01 -16.28 9.89
CA THR A 59 0.57 -16.85 8.67
C THR A 59 0.28 -15.96 7.45
N ASN A 60 0.98 -16.16 6.33
CA ASN A 60 0.71 -15.39 5.11
C ASN A 60 -0.73 -15.57 4.59
N VAL A 61 -1.31 -16.77 4.76
CA VAL A 61 -2.71 -17.06 4.41
C VAL A 61 -3.67 -16.22 5.25
N GLU A 62 -3.41 -16.15 6.56
CA GLU A 62 -4.22 -15.37 7.49
C GLU A 62 -4.05 -13.86 7.28
N VAL A 63 -2.84 -13.40 6.95
CA VAL A 63 -2.60 -12.01 6.53
C VAL A 63 -3.44 -11.68 5.30
N LEU A 64 -3.38 -12.51 4.25
CA LEU A 64 -4.19 -12.29 3.04
C LEU A 64 -5.70 -12.27 3.34
N ARG A 65 -6.16 -13.19 4.20
CA ARG A 65 -7.56 -13.25 4.64
C ARG A 65 -7.96 -11.98 5.38
N ALA A 66 -7.14 -11.53 6.34
CA ALA A 66 -7.38 -10.32 7.12
C ALA A 66 -7.44 -9.08 6.22
N LEU A 67 -6.51 -8.96 5.26
CA LEU A 67 -6.51 -7.85 4.31
C LEU A 67 -7.77 -7.84 3.43
N ARG A 68 -8.26 -9.01 3.01
CA ARG A 68 -9.48 -9.12 2.17
C ARG A 68 -10.78 -9.08 2.97
N ALA A 69 -10.75 -9.22 4.29
CA ALA A 69 -11.96 -9.21 5.10
C ALA A 69 -12.68 -7.85 5.06
N GLY A 70 -11.94 -6.74 4.86
CA GLY A 70 -12.49 -5.39 4.87
C GLY A 70 -12.81 -4.86 6.28
N GLU A 71 -12.47 -5.62 7.32
CA GLU A 71 -12.87 -5.35 8.72
C GLU A 71 -12.02 -4.30 9.44
N ALA A 72 -11.36 -3.42 8.70
CA ALA A 72 -10.42 -2.46 9.27
C ALA A 72 -11.08 -1.37 10.15
N THR A 73 -12.42 -1.30 10.16
CA THR A 73 -13.21 -0.45 11.06
C THR A 73 -14.20 -1.32 11.86
N ARG A 74 -14.46 -0.96 13.12
CA ARG A 74 -15.33 -1.68 14.08
C ARG A 74 -16.80 -1.87 13.64
N ARG A 75 -17.16 -1.49 12.41
CA ARG A 75 -18.45 -1.74 11.75
C ARG A 75 -18.38 -2.96 10.83
N ALA A 76 -17.72 -4.03 11.30
CA ALA A 76 -17.61 -5.30 10.61
C ALA A 76 -19.01 -5.93 10.45
N GLY A 77 -19.64 -5.68 9.31
CA GLY A 77 -20.90 -6.29 8.93
C GLY A 77 -20.76 -6.87 7.54
N ARG A 78 -20.50 -8.18 7.45
CA ARG A 78 -20.75 -9.16 6.35
C ARG A 78 -20.34 -8.81 4.91
N HIS A 79 -19.94 -7.59 4.61
CA HIS A 79 -19.64 -7.11 3.28
C HIS A 79 -18.16 -6.76 3.26
N ARG A 80 -17.38 -7.48 2.43
CA ARG A 80 -15.93 -7.27 2.23
C ARG A 80 -15.69 -5.91 1.58
N VAL A 81 -15.93 -4.84 2.31
CA VAL A 81 -15.91 -3.46 1.84
C VAL A 81 -14.91 -2.70 2.67
N ILE A 82 -13.95 -2.06 2.00
CA ILE A 82 -12.95 -1.19 2.60
C ILE A 82 -13.37 0.26 2.36
N ASP A 83 -13.70 0.94 3.45
CA ASP A 83 -14.13 2.34 3.45
C ASP A 83 -12.94 3.25 3.77
N LEU A 84 -12.37 3.86 2.74
CA LEU A 84 -11.24 4.76 2.88
C LEU A 84 -11.72 6.19 3.16
N ARG A 85 -11.27 6.75 4.28
CA ARG A 85 -11.47 8.17 4.63
C ARG A 85 -10.18 8.91 4.39
N LEU A 86 -10.12 9.63 3.29
CA LEU A 86 -8.90 10.19 2.71
C LEU A 86 -8.86 11.70 2.95
N VAL A 87 -7.70 12.20 3.35
CA VAL A 87 -7.44 13.63 3.59
C VAL A 87 -6.16 14.03 2.85
N LEU A 88 -6.26 15.05 2.00
CA LEU A 88 -5.10 15.66 1.36
C LEU A 88 -4.56 16.79 2.23
N GLU A 89 -3.43 16.54 2.89
CA GLU A 89 -2.76 17.51 3.73
C GLU A 89 -1.96 18.51 2.89
N ARG A 90 -2.06 19.79 3.24
CA ARG A 90 -1.25 20.83 2.59
C ARG A 90 0.23 20.64 2.95
N GLY A 91 1.11 20.96 1.99
CA GLY A 91 2.56 20.90 2.19
C GLY A 91 3.18 19.53 1.93
N GLY A 92 4.29 19.25 2.61
CA GLY A 92 5.03 18.00 2.53
C GLY A 92 5.47 17.54 3.91
N GLY A 93 5.41 16.24 4.17
CA GLY A 93 6.05 15.66 5.35
C GLY A 93 7.53 15.51 5.11
N ASP A 94 8.36 15.92 6.07
CA ASP A 94 9.81 15.72 6.04
C ASP A 94 10.15 14.23 6.13
N GLY A 95 10.07 13.56 4.98
CA GLY A 95 10.39 12.16 4.83
C GLY A 95 9.28 11.18 5.19
N VAL A 96 8.02 11.63 5.16
CA VAL A 96 6.85 10.74 5.23
C VAL A 96 5.88 11.08 4.09
N ILE A 97 5.31 10.03 3.50
CA ILE A 97 4.36 10.11 2.39
C ILE A 97 2.99 10.61 2.88
N GLY A 98 2.63 10.11 4.05
CA GLY A 98 1.36 10.28 4.69
C GLY A 98 1.40 9.59 6.06
N PHE A 99 0.26 9.56 6.72
CA PHE A 99 0.10 8.88 7.99
C PHE A 99 -1.37 8.55 8.24
N ARG A 100 -1.61 7.56 9.09
CA ARG A 100 -2.95 7.25 9.59
C ARG A 100 -3.20 7.93 10.93
N ARG A 101 -4.33 8.63 11.05
CA ARG A 101 -4.83 9.21 12.32
C ARG A 101 -6.27 8.76 12.55
N GLY A 102 -6.46 7.89 13.55
CA GLY A 102 -7.74 7.22 13.76
C GLY A 102 -8.13 6.32 12.58
N GLU A 103 -9.28 6.58 11.97
CA GLU A 103 -9.77 5.86 10.78
C GLU A 103 -9.44 6.60 9.46
N ARG A 104 -8.70 7.71 9.53
CA ARG A 104 -8.35 8.54 8.37
C ARG A 104 -6.95 8.26 7.87
N VAL A 105 -6.80 8.29 6.55
CA VAL A 105 -5.52 8.26 5.84
C VAL A 105 -5.21 9.67 5.36
N HIS A 106 -4.12 10.22 5.85
CA HIS A 106 -3.63 11.55 5.49
C HIS A 106 -2.50 11.39 4.48
N THR A 107 -2.62 12.01 3.31
CA THR A 107 -1.57 12.04 2.28
C THR A 107 -1.07 13.46 2.13
N TYR A 108 0.24 13.70 2.09
CA TYR A 108 0.76 15.04 1.81
C TYR A 108 0.63 15.40 0.33
N ALA A 109 0.15 16.61 0.03
CA ALA A 109 -0.04 17.11 -1.32
C ALA A 109 1.25 17.07 -2.17
N LYS A 110 2.40 17.36 -1.57
CA LYS A 110 3.71 17.25 -2.26
C LYS A 110 3.94 15.83 -2.79
N TYR A 111 3.62 14.81 -2.01
CA TYR A 111 3.74 13.43 -2.45
C TYR A 111 2.70 13.09 -3.49
N PHE A 112 1.42 13.37 -3.20
CA PHE A 112 0.32 13.09 -4.11
C PHE A 112 0.55 13.68 -5.50
N ASN A 113 1.03 14.90 -5.60
CA ASN A 113 1.27 15.56 -6.89
C ASN A 113 2.47 15.01 -7.66
N ALA A 114 3.42 14.36 -6.99
CA ALA A 114 4.64 13.83 -7.60
C ALA A 114 4.53 12.35 -8.03
N HIS A 115 3.42 11.67 -7.70
CA HIS A 115 3.30 10.21 -7.85
C HIS A 115 2.03 9.82 -8.62
N ASP A 116 2.11 8.76 -9.41
CA ASP A 116 1.00 8.28 -10.22
C ASP A 116 0.01 7.40 -9.42
N ALA A 117 -1.01 6.90 -10.12
CA ALA A 117 -2.04 6.05 -9.53
C ALA A 117 -1.47 4.73 -8.93
N PRO A 118 -0.55 3.99 -9.58
CA PRO A 118 0.11 2.83 -8.96
C PRO A 118 0.83 3.16 -7.65
N CYS A 119 1.64 4.23 -7.64
CA CYS A 119 2.35 4.68 -6.45
C CYS A 119 1.35 5.03 -5.32
N MET A 120 0.26 5.72 -5.67
CA MET A 120 -0.81 6.04 -4.72
C MET A 120 -1.57 4.80 -4.24
N ALA A 121 -1.84 3.81 -5.09
CA ALA A 121 -2.48 2.56 -4.71
C ALA A 121 -1.65 1.78 -3.68
N GLY A 122 -0.33 1.72 -3.88
CA GLY A 122 0.60 1.15 -2.91
C GLY A 122 0.61 1.91 -1.58
N HIS A 123 0.58 3.25 -1.62
CA HIS A 123 0.44 4.06 -0.40
C HIS A 123 -0.85 3.76 0.37
N LEU A 124 -2.00 3.74 -0.33
CA LEU A 124 -3.29 3.42 0.27
C LEU A 124 -3.30 2.02 0.87
N ALA A 125 -2.69 1.04 0.20
CA ALA A 125 -2.60 -0.33 0.69
C ALA A 125 -1.78 -0.43 1.99
N HIS A 126 -0.68 0.30 2.10
CA HIS A 126 0.12 0.38 3.32
C HIS A 126 -0.69 0.93 4.50
N GLU A 127 -1.34 2.08 4.30
CA GLU A 127 -2.12 2.73 5.35
C GLU A 127 -3.36 1.90 5.71
N TYR A 128 -3.96 1.21 4.73
CA TYR A 128 -5.00 0.22 4.98
C TYR A 128 -4.50 -0.95 5.84
N ALA A 129 -3.27 -1.44 5.61
CA ALA A 129 -2.71 -2.48 6.46
C ALA A 129 -2.59 -2.02 7.92
N HIS A 130 -2.28 -0.74 8.15
CA HIS A 130 -2.36 -0.15 9.48
C HIS A 130 -3.79 -0.12 10.03
N LEU A 131 -4.78 0.23 9.20
CA LEU A 131 -6.20 0.15 9.56
C LEU A 131 -6.60 -1.26 9.98
N ALA A 132 -6.14 -2.28 9.26
CA ALA A 132 -6.35 -3.71 9.56
C ALA A 132 -5.56 -4.23 10.78
N GLY A 133 -4.84 -3.36 11.50
CA GLY A 133 -4.19 -3.69 12.77
C GLY A 133 -2.72 -4.09 12.65
N PHE A 134 -2.15 -4.13 11.45
CA PHE A 134 -0.73 -4.43 11.25
C PHE A 134 0.16 -3.25 11.64
N ARG A 135 1.33 -3.54 12.20
CA ARG A 135 2.25 -2.53 12.74
C ARG A 135 3.68 -2.74 12.26
N HIS A 136 4.45 -1.67 12.31
CA HIS A 136 5.91 -1.69 12.19
C HIS A 136 6.54 -0.73 13.19
N SER A 137 7.88 -0.72 13.29
CA SER A 137 8.60 0.25 14.12
C SER A 137 8.48 1.65 13.51
N VAL A 138 8.32 2.67 14.35
CA VAL A 138 8.33 4.08 13.91
C VAL A 138 9.70 4.46 13.36
N GLU A 139 10.77 4.00 14.03
CA GLU A 139 12.15 4.19 13.59
C GLU A 139 12.48 3.33 12.36
N PRO A 140 13.29 3.85 11.41
CA PRO A 140 13.89 3.06 10.34
C PRO A 140 14.80 1.99 10.94
N LYS A 141 14.34 0.73 10.92
CA LYS A 141 15.11 -0.42 11.41
C LYS A 141 15.27 -1.46 10.31
N PRO A 142 16.37 -2.23 10.29
CA PRO A 142 16.50 -3.39 9.43
C PRO A 142 15.26 -4.28 9.55
N GLY A 143 14.71 -4.69 8.40
CA GLY A 143 13.49 -5.49 8.37
C GLY A 143 12.17 -4.71 8.29
N ARG A 144 12.16 -3.38 8.43
CA ARG A 144 10.92 -2.58 8.34
C ARG A 144 10.21 -2.78 6.99
N ALA A 145 10.96 -2.81 5.90
CA ALA A 145 10.45 -3.11 4.55
C ALA A 145 9.77 -4.49 4.42
N HIS A 146 10.04 -5.40 5.37
CA HIS A 146 9.46 -6.74 5.37
C HIS A 146 8.27 -6.91 6.33
N THR A 147 7.80 -5.81 6.94
CA THR A 147 6.55 -5.81 7.70
C THR A 147 5.34 -5.74 6.79
N VAL A 148 4.18 -6.21 7.27
CA VAL A 148 2.95 -6.27 6.45
C VAL A 148 2.61 -4.94 5.77
N PRO A 149 2.60 -3.76 6.44
CA PRO A 149 2.25 -2.51 5.77
C PRO A 149 3.19 -2.15 4.62
N TYR A 150 4.50 -2.22 4.86
CA TYR A 150 5.51 -1.93 3.85
C TYR A 150 5.44 -2.89 2.67
N ALA A 151 5.52 -4.19 2.98
CA ALA A 151 5.54 -5.21 1.95
C ALA A 151 4.25 -5.22 1.13
N LEU A 152 3.09 -5.00 1.77
CA LEU A 152 1.82 -4.93 1.05
C LEU A 152 1.78 -3.74 0.08
N GLY A 153 2.23 -2.55 0.52
CA GLY A 153 2.27 -1.37 -0.35
C GLY A 153 3.10 -1.61 -1.60
N GLU A 154 4.30 -2.18 -1.45
CA GLU A 154 5.18 -2.55 -2.56
C GLU A 154 4.55 -3.61 -3.48
N LEU A 155 3.95 -4.66 -2.90
CA LEU A 155 3.33 -5.72 -3.69
C LEU A 155 2.12 -5.24 -4.48
N VAL A 156 1.31 -4.33 -3.92
CA VAL A 156 0.18 -3.73 -4.64
C VAL A 156 0.69 -2.88 -5.81
N TYR A 157 1.69 -2.04 -5.58
CA TYR A 157 2.32 -1.27 -6.66
C TYR A 157 2.84 -2.16 -7.79
N ASP A 158 3.60 -3.21 -7.46
CA ASP A 158 4.14 -4.15 -8.44
C ASP A 158 3.02 -4.78 -9.30
N VAL A 159 1.91 -5.16 -8.67
CA VAL A 159 0.75 -5.75 -9.37
C VAL A 159 0.05 -4.73 -10.27
N CYS A 160 -0.10 -3.48 -9.82
CA CYS A 160 -0.68 -2.42 -10.65
C CYS A 160 0.16 -2.20 -11.92
N VAL A 161 1.49 -2.13 -11.76
CA VAL A 161 2.44 -2.01 -12.87
C VAL A 161 2.41 -3.22 -13.80
N GLU A 162 2.31 -4.45 -13.25
CA GLU A 162 2.21 -5.69 -14.03
C GLU A 162 0.95 -5.73 -14.91
N HIS A 163 -0.15 -5.14 -14.46
CA HIS A 163 -1.42 -5.10 -15.17
C HIS A 163 -1.52 -3.98 -16.23
N GLY A 164 -0.39 -3.37 -16.59
CA GLY A 164 -0.33 -2.39 -17.67
C GLY A 164 -0.60 -0.95 -17.21
N ALA A 165 -0.61 -0.68 -15.90
CA ALA A 165 -0.49 0.70 -15.45
C ALA A 165 0.91 1.24 -15.78
N GLU A 166 0.99 2.49 -16.22
CA GLU A 166 2.27 3.14 -16.52
C GLU A 166 3.19 3.07 -15.30
N ARG A 167 4.49 2.83 -15.52
CA ARG A 167 5.47 2.80 -14.43
C ARG A 167 5.73 4.21 -13.94
N CYS A 168 5.54 4.40 -12.64
CA CYS A 168 5.92 5.59 -11.89
C CYS A 168 7.39 5.94 -12.17
N SER A 169 7.65 7.15 -12.67
CA SER A 169 8.99 7.66 -12.96
C SER A 169 9.73 8.16 -11.71
N CYS A 170 9.16 7.97 -10.52
CA CYS A 170 9.74 8.50 -9.29
C CYS A 170 10.97 7.67 -8.85
N GLU A 171 12.16 8.26 -8.94
CA GLU A 171 13.28 7.88 -8.08
C GLU A 171 12.97 8.35 -6.64
N VAL A 172 12.12 7.64 -5.91
CA VAL A 172 12.10 7.78 -4.45
C VAL A 172 13.37 7.08 -3.95
N LYS A 173 14.46 7.86 -3.89
CA LYS A 173 15.71 7.44 -3.27
C LYS A 173 15.41 6.85 -1.89
N GLU A 174 16.10 5.75 -1.58
CA GLU A 174 15.94 4.79 -0.49
C GLU A 174 15.77 5.32 0.95
N LYS A 175 15.68 6.64 1.16
CA LYS A 175 15.61 7.32 2.45
C LYS A 175 14.45 6.87 3.34
N HIS A 176 13.37 6.30 2.78
CA HIS A 176 12.13 6.01 3.53
C HIS A 176 11.85 4.52 3.74
N GLY A 177 12.71 3.64 3.22
CA GLY A 177 12.51 2.19 3.25
C GLY A 177 11.35 1.68 2.36
N TRP A 178 10.73 2.58 1.58
CA TRP A 178 9.85 2.26 0.45
C TRP A 178 10.72 2.26 -0.82
N ARG A 179 10.52 1.28 -1.69
CA ARG A 179 11.23 1.08 -2.95
C ARG A 179 10.22 0.93 -4.10
N PHE A 180 9.31 1.88 -4.25
CA PHE A 180 8.52 1.92 -5.48
C PHE A 180 9.45 2.06 -6.69
N GLY A 181 9.44 1.06 -7.57
CA GLY A 181 10.11 1.12 -8.87
C GLY A 181 11.64 0.90 -8.90
N ALA A 182 12.33 0.79 -7.77
CA ALA A 182 13.78 0.56 -7.78
C ALA A 182 14.13 -0.94 -7.96
N ARG A 183 14.03 -1.48 -9.18
CA ARG A 183 14.89 -2.63 -9.54
C ARG A 183 16.30 -2.09 -9.79
N ARG A 184 17.28 -2.52 -9.01
CA ARG A 184 18.15 -3.65 -9.37
C ARG A 184 18.54 -3.59 -10.85
N LEU A 185 19.41 -2.64 -11.20
CA LEU A 185 20.46 -2.90 -12.17
C LEU A 185 21.35 -4.01 -11.57
N LEU A 186 20.93 -5.26 -11.73
CA LEU A 186 21.88 -6.36 -11.72
C LEU A 186 22.75 -6.12 -12.95
N LYS A 187 24.03 -5.85 -12.72
CA LYS A 187 25.08 -5.99 -13.73
C LYS A 187 24.94 -7.38 -14.36
N LEU A 188 24.35 -7.44 -15.55
CA LEU A 188 24.71 -8.40 -16.57
C LEU A 188 25.88 -7.77 -17.33
N ILE A 189 27.04 -7.82 -16.72
CA ILE A 189 28.32 -7.72 -17.43
C ILE A 189 29.13 -8.90 -16.91
N PHE A 190 29.57 -9.73 -17.86
CA PHE A 190 30.34 -10.98 -17.76
C PHE A 190 29.51 -12.27 -17.64
N GLY A 191 29.35 -12.88 -18.82
CA GLY A 191 28.89 -14.21 -19.15
C GLY A 191 28.95 -14.32 -20.66
#